data_AF-A0A9W6QIB3-F1
#
_entry.id   AF-A0A9W6QIB3-F1
#
_cell.length_a   1.000
_cell.length_b   1.000
_cell.length_c   1.000
_cell.angle_alpha   90.00
_cell.angle_beta   90.00
_cell.angle_gamma   90.00
#
_symmetry.space_group_name_H-M   'P 1'
#
loop_
_entity.id
_entity.type
_entity.pdbx_description
1 polymer ?
#
loop_
_entity_poly.entity_id
_entity_poly.type
_entity_poly.pdbx_seq_one_letter_code
_entity_poly.pdbx_strand_id
1 'polypeptide(L)'
;MSDVGPYRPFELGGADLRDAIKRYTTNPLYLDNEEWENDDNPYRRQLRPQVIEHLDFDRVLSRAEILDYENLAAHRILTTIYETDLVFFPKSGLTDQAKWSDFTAFYSSSNRVLGETIRPALERHSFGFLDDEVDVSGDWTRDSLEAYLRAVQDEPQEPSLAERAISGSSDPERAARMWLIQYAPDFLSEASPMIRNVLGYYGPVQSEWFKVVIDEYGYGVHDTKHSKLFEDTLTSVGLRTDLHHYWQYYLSSSLMANNYFHYLGKNHELFFRYLGALYYTETTLVDFCRRADALLKSVFGDTVDTRYYTEHVHIDVHHGRMALEKIILPVVDACGPAVIPEIVRGLEEFKVIAGIADEDFARQIEWMDAGPRNKELHAPVWDALRSGRVTAPVAHIVEPRGELSNTHCHNGDELCHIVSGTMKFVSGFDSHQILEAGEGTVISGNRLHGAIIESEECVYEIHSVGDHEKCLS
;
A
#
# COMPACT_ATOMS: atom_id res chain seq x y z
N MET A 1 -24.75 -43.53 -16.66
CA MET A 1 -24.63 -42.12 -16.26
C MET A 1 -23.75 -42.10 -15.03
N SER A 2 -22.82 -41.15 -14.91
CA SER A 2 -21.99 -41.05 -13.71
C SER A 2 -22.88 -40.68 -12.52
N ASP A 3 -22.73 -41.38 -11.38
CA ASP A 3 -23.41 -41.05 -10.11
C ASP A 3 -22.80 -39.80 -9.42
N VAL A 4 -21.77 -39.21 -10.03
CA VAL A 4 -21.14 -37.97 -9.56
C VAL A 4 -21.90 -36.77 -10.12
N GLY A 5 -22.36 -35.89 -9.22
CA GLY A 5 -23.02 -34.63 -9.60
C GLY A 5 -22.12 -33.72 -10.44
N PRO A 6 -22.68 -32.79 -11.24
CA PRO A 6 -21.89 -31.92 -12.09
C PRO A 6 -21.04 -30.96 -11.25
N TYR A 7 -19.77 -30.80 -11.63
CA TYR A 7 -18.92 -29.73 -11.12
C TYR A 7 -19.55 -28.37 -11.46
N ARG A 8 -19.55 -27.46 -10.48
CA ARG A 8 -19.99 -26.08 -10.66
C ARG A 8 -18.78 -25.18 -10.35
N PRO A 9 -18.30 -24.39 -11.32
CA PRO A 9 -17.29 -23.37 -11.05
C PRO A 9 -17.72 -22.46 -9.91
N PHE A 10 -16.76 -21.96 -9.16
CA PHE A 10 -17.03 -20.94 -8.15
C PHE A 10 -17.45 -19.65 -8.84
N GLU A 11 -18.57 -19.08 -8.42
CA GLU A 11 -19.10 -17.80 -8.90
C GLU A 11 -19.50 -16.97 -7.68
N LEU A 12 -19.00 -15.74 -7.60
CA LEU A 12 -19.36 -14.76 -6.59
C LEU A 12 -19.28 -13.38 -7.24
N GLY A 13 -20.40 -12.67 -7.31
CA GLY A 13 -20.49 -11.35 -7.93
C GLY A 13 -21.75 -10.62 -7.50
N GLY A 14 -21.91 -9.37 -7.94
CA GLY A 14 -23.07 -8.55 -7.69
C GLY A 14 -23.37 -8.36 -6.20
N ALA A 15 -24.65 -8.49 -5.84
CA ALA A 15 -25.09 -8.32 -4.46
C ALA A 15 -24.49 -9.36 -3.50
N ASP A 16 -24.24 -10.58 -3.96
CA ASP A 16 -23.68 -11.65 -3.12
C ASP A 16 -22.21 -11.38 -2.77
N LEU A 17 -21.43 -10.87 -3.73
CA LEU A 17 -20.05 -10.40 -3.47
C LEU A 17 -20.08 -9.25 -2.45
N ARG A 18 -20.95 -8.26 -2.65
CA ARG A 18 -21.07 -7.11 -1.74
C ARG A 18 -21.44 -7.53 -0.32
N ASP A 19 -22.38 -8.47 -0.15
CA ASP A 19 -22.74 -9.03 1.16
C ASP A 19 -21.56 -9.79 1.78
N ALA A 20 -20.85 -10.61 1.00
CA ALA A 20 -19.67 -11.33 1.48
C ALA A 20 -18.56 -10.39 1.97
N ILE A 21 -18.31 -9.30 1.23
CA ILE A 21 -17.34 -8.26 1.64
C ILE A 21 -17.81 -7.59 2.93
N LYS A 22 -19.07 -7.16 3.01
CA LYS A 22 -19.63 -6.57 4.24
C LYS A 22 -19.46 -7.49 5.45
N ARG A 23 -19.79 -8.77 5.30
CA ARG A 23 -19.66 -9.77 6.39
C ARG A 23 -18.23 -9.90 6.90
N TYR A 24 -17.24 -9.81 6.01
CA TYR A 24 -15.83 -9.78 6.39
C TYR A 24 -15.48 -8.47 7.10
N THR A 25 -15.77 -7.33 6.49
CA THR A 25 -15.34 -6.00 6.97
C THR A 25 -16.07 -5.55 8.24
N THR A 26 -17.23 -6.13 8.59
CA THR A 26 -17.95 -5.82 9.83
C THR A 26 -17.43 -6.55 11.06
N ASN A 27 -16.34 -7.32 10.95
CA ASN A 27 -15.65 -7.85 12.13
C ASN A 27 -15.22 -6.65 13.03
N PRO A 28 -15.48 -6.65 14.35
CA PRO A 28 -15.15 -5.53 15.25
C PRO A 28 -13.69 -5.07 15.23
N LEU A 29 -12.76 -5.90 14.75
CA LEU A 29 -11.36 -5.54 14.54
C LEU A 29 -11.13 -4.52 13.42
N TYR A 30 -12.11 -4.36 12.53
CA TYR A 30 -11.99 -3.61 11.29
C TYR A 30 -12.83 -2.35 11.24
N LEU A 31 -13.54 -2.06 12.32
CA LEU A 31 -14.26 -0.81 12.48
C LEU A 31 -13.29 0.36 12.59
N ASP A 32 -13.84 1.56 12.39
CA ASP A 32 -13.10 2.81 12.53
C ASP A 32 -12.47 2.92 13.92
N ASN A 33 -11.26 3.49 13.94
CA ASN A 33 -10.57 3.80 15.19
C ASN A 33 -11.04 5.16 15.73
N GLU A 34 -11.04 5.31 17.04
CA GLU A 34 -11.30 6.59 17.71
C GLU A 34 -10.01 7.44 17.82
N GLU A 35 -8.86 6.82 17.56
CA GLU A 35 -7.54 7.45 17.52
C GLU A 35 -6.91 7.34 16.12
N TRP A 36 -5.96 8.23 15.80
CA TRP A 36 -5.28 8.20 14.49
C TRP A 36 -4.45 6.94 14.26
N GLU A 37 -3.92 6.36 15.33
CA GLU A 37 -2.93 5.30 15.28
C GLU A 37 -3.41 4.06 16.05
N ASN A 38 -2.95 2.88 15.63
CA ASN A 38 -3.16 1.66 16.40
C ASN A 38 -2.07 1.57 17.48
N ASP A 39 -2.44 1.48 18.76
CA ASP A 39 -1.46 1.35 19.85
C ASP A 39 -1.10 -0.11 20.11
N ASP A 40 -0.02 -0.58 19.48
CA ASP A 40 0.58 -1.90 19.65
C ASP A 40 -0.42 -3.06 19.59
N ASN A 41 -1.33 -3.00 18.61
CA ASN A 41 -2.33 -4.02 18.38
C ASN A 41 -2.34 -4.42 16.89
N PRO A 42 -1.58 -5.48 16.51
CA PRO A 42 -1.43 -5.90 15.13
C PRO A 42 -2.66 -6.63 14.57
N TYR A 43 -3.78 -6.66 15.30
CA TYR A 43 -5.00 -7.34 14.89
C TYR A 43 -6.06 -6.37 14.39
N ARG A 44 -5.94 -5.07 14.71
CA ARG A 44 -6.87 -4.02 14.30
C ARG A 44 -6.39 -3.32 13.03
N ARG A 45 -7.29 -3.20 12.05
CA ARG A 45 -7.01 -2.62 10.73
C ARG A 45 -8.29 -1.94 10.23
N GLN A 46 -8.31 -0.63 10.15
CA GLN A 46 -9.52 0.13 9.85
C GLN A 46 -9.93 -0.06 8.38
N LEU A 47 -11.07 -0.70 8.12
CA LEU A 47 -11.58 -1.00 6.78
C LEU A 47 -12.77 -0.14 6.36
N ARG A 48 -13.26 0.76 7.23
CA ARG A 48 -14.40 1.65 6.99
C ARG A 48 -15.63 0.91 6.43
N PRO A 49 -16.14 -0.16 7.09
CA PRO A 49 -17.18 -1.02 6.53
C PRO A 49 -18.48 -0.31 6.14
N GLN A 50 -18.77 0.86 6.73
CA GLN A 50 -19.95 1.67 6.44
C GLN A 50 -20.04 2.14 4.98
N VAL A 51 -18.91 2.24 4.26
CA VAL A 51 -18.89 2.68 2.86
C VAL A 51 -19.07 1.55 1.85
N ILE A 52 -18.87 0.28 2.27
CA ILE A 52 -18.80 -0.88 1.37
C ILE A 52 -20.10 -1.08 0.57
N GLU A 53 -21.24 -0.62 1.12
CA GLU A 53 -22.52 -0.65 0.42
C GLU A 53 -22.54 0.18 -0.87
N HIS A 54 -21.65 1.15 -1.01
CA HIS A 54 -21.64 2.12 -2.10
C HIS A 54 -20.57 1.82 -3.16
N LEU A 55 -19.71 0.83 -2.96
CA LEU A 55 -18.61 0.50 -3.86
C LEU A 55 -18.97 -0.65 -4.80
N ASP A 56 -18.41 -0.65 -6.02
CA ASP A 56 -18.60 -1.68 -7.02
C ASP A 56 -17.31 -2.48 -7.26
N PHE A 57 -17.20 -3.61 -6.55
CA PHE A 57 -16.04 -4.51 -6.63
C PHE A 57 -16.15 -5.54 -7.77
N ASP A 58 -17.26 -5.58 -8.53
CA ASP A 58 -17.36 -6.42 -9.73
C ASP A 58 -16.59 -5.81 -10.91
N ARG A 59 -16.38 -4.50 -10.87
CA ARG A 59 -15.71 -3.74 -11.92
C ARG A 59 -14.20 -3.87 -11.79
N VAL A 60 -13.51 -4.15 -12.90
CA VAL A 60 -12.05 -4.00 -12.98
C VAL A 60 -11.73 -2.52 -13.19
N LEU A 61 -10.87 -1.97 -12.35
CA LEU A 61 -10.45 -0.58 -12.48
C LEU A 61 -9.50 -0.40 -13.66
N SER A 62 -9.52 0.78 -14.28
CA SER A 62 -8.51 1.17 -15.26
C SER A 62 -7.30 1.83 -14.60
N ARG A 63 -6.19 2.00 -15.34
CA ARG A 63 -5.00 2.72 -14.86
C ARG A 63 -5.28 4.15 -14.37
N ALA A 64 -6.33 4.81 -14.86
CA ALA A 64 -6.70 6.15 -14.40
C ALA A 64 -7.39 6.15 -13.02
N GLU A 65 -7.94 5.01 -12.61
CA GLU A 65 -8.82 4.86 -11.44
C GLU A 65 -8.15 4.09 -10.29
N ILE A 66 -6.93 3.59 -10.46
CA ILE A 66 -6.25 2.77 -9.42
C ILE A 66 -5.89 3.55 -8.14
N LEU A 67 -6.02 4.87 -8.13
CA LEU A 67 -5.88 5.70 -6.92
C LEU A 67 -7.24 6.19 -6.38
N ASP A 68 -8.34 5.79 -7.00
CA ASP A 68 -9.69 6.06 -6.51
C ASP A 68 -9.95 5.32 -5.19
N TYR A 69 -10.96 5.77 -4.45
CA TYR A 69 -11.26 5.28 -3.12
C TYR A 69 -11.59 3.78 -3.09
N GLU A 70 -12.27 3.26 -4.11
CA GLU A 70 -12.58 1.84 -4.26
C GLU A 70 -11.32 0.98 -4.18
N ASN A 71 -10.22 1.40 -4.81
CA ASN A 71 -8.98 0.63 -4.78
C ASN A 71 -8.25 0.74 -3.44
N LEU A 72 -8.28 1.91 -2.79
CA LEU A 72 -7.75 2.05 -1.43
C LEU A 72 -8.49 1.10 -0.47
N ALA A 73 -9.82 1.05 -0.56
CA ALA A 73 -10.64 0.14 0.23
C ALA A 73 -10.30 -1.33 -0.09
N ALA A 74 -10.20 -1.69 -1.37
CA ALA A 74 -9.82 -3.04 -1.79
C ALA A 74 -8.44 -3.46 -1.26
N HIS A 75 -7.43 -2.58 -1.36
CA HIS A 75 -6.09 -2.87 -0.88
C HIS A 75 -5.99 -2.98 0.65
N ARG A 76 -6.74 -2.18 1.40
CA ARG A 76 -6.87 -2.34 2.87
C ARG A 76 -7.45 -3.71 3.24
N ILE A 77 -8.48 -4.15 2.51
CA ILE A 77 -9.09 -5.47 2.70
C ILE A 77 -8.08 -6.58 2.32
N LEU A 78 -7.44 -6.49 1.16
CA LEU A 78 -6.47 -7.47 0.67
C LEU A 78 -5.29 -7.64 1.63
N THR A 79 -4.69 -6.54 2.11
CA THR A 79 -3.60 -6.60 3.10
C THR A 79 -4.05 -7.35 4.35
N THR A 80 -5.24 -7.05 4.86
CA THR A 80 -5.82 -7.73 6.03
C THR A 80 -5.99 -9.24 5.77
N ILE A 81 -6.46 -9.63 4.57
CA ILE A 81 -6.63 -11.04 4.18
C ILE A 81 -5.27 -11.76 4.11
N TYR A 82 -4.30 -11.20 3.38
CA TYR A 82 -2.98 -11.81 3.19
C TYR A 82 -2.23 -12.01 4.52
N GLU A 83 -2.37 -11.05 5.43
CA GLU A 83 -1.72 -11.06 6.73
C GLU A 83 -2.37 -12.03 7.74
N THR A 84 -3.53 -12.63 7.43
CA THR A 84 -4.05 -13.74 8.25
C THR A 84 -3.18 -14.99 8.20
N ASP A 85 -2.26 -15.07 7.24
CA ASP A 85 -1.24 -16.14 7.13
C ASP A 85 0.07 -15.79 7.86
N LEU A 86 0.27 -14.53 8.26
CA LEU A 86 1.47 -14.05 8.95
C LEU A 86 1.28 -14.13 10.47
N VAL A 87 2.39 -14.22 11.21
CA VAL A 87 2.38 -14.32 12.67
C VAL A 87 2.80 -12.99 13.28
N PHE A 88 1.85 -12.33 13.94
CA PHE A 88 2.07 -11.10 14.69
C PHE A 88 1.78 -11.28 16.18
N PHE A 89 2.62 -10.67 17.01
CA PHE A 89 2.38 -10.45 18.43
C PHE A 89 2.65 -8.97 18.76
N PRO A 90 1.89 -8.36 19.69
CA PRO A 90 2.20 -7.04 20.22
C PRO A 90 3.62 -7.00 20.78
N LYS A 91 4.31 -5.87 20.61
CA LYS A 91 5.60 -5.59 21.25
C LYS A 91 5.48 -5.64 22.78
N SER A 92 4.32 -5.27 23.33
CA SER A 92 4.00 -5.38 24.77
C SER A 92 3.71 -6.82 25.23
N GLY A 93 3.63 -7.79 24.32
CA GLY A 93 3.19 -9.15 24.59
C GLY A 93 1.66 -9.31 24.66
N LEU A 94 1.22 -10.56 24.84
CA LEU A 94 -0.19 -11.01 24.77
C LEU A 94 -0.88 -11.17 26.14
N THR A 95 -0.30 -10.62 27.21
CA THR A 95 -0.87 -10.75 28.56
C THR A 95 -2.12 -9.91 28.78
N ASP A 96 -2.35 -8.89 27.92
CA ASP A 96 -3.57 -8.10 27.89
C ASP A 96 -4.75 -8.94 27.35
N GLN A 97 -5.82 -9.04 28.15
CA GLN A 97 -7.01 -9.81 27.81
C GLN A 97 -7.74 -9.28 26.56
N ALA A 98 -7.72 -7.97 26.31
CA ALA A 98 -8.30 -7.37 25.11
C ALA A 98 -7.49 -7.75 23.87
N LYS A 99 -6.15 -7.65 23.93
CA LYS A 99 -5.27 -8.09 22.84
C LYS A 99 -5.36 -9.60 22.59
N TRP A 100 -5.57 -10.41 23.63
CA TRP A 100 -5.85 -11.84 23.48
C TRP A 100 -7.18 -12.10 22.76
N SER A 101 -8.24 -11.36 23.11
CA SER A 101 -9.52 -11.44 22.42
C SER A 101 -9.35 -11.10 20.93
N ASP A 102 -8.66 -10.01 20.64
CA ASP A 102 -8.40 -9.56 19.28
C ASP A 102 -7.56 -10.58 18.48
N PHE A 103 -6.52 -11.15 19.10
CA PHE A 103 -5.72 -12.26 18.54
C PHE A 103 -6.61 -13.43 18.10
N THR A 104 -7.52 -13.88 18.97
CA THR A 104 -8.39 -15.03 18.66
C THR A 104 -9.47 -14.70 17.63
N ALA A 105 -9.91 -13.45 17.55
CA ALA A 105 -10.84 -12.99 16.52
C ALA A 105 -10.17 -12.89 15.14
N PHE A 106 -8.94 -12.36 15.09
CA PHE A 106 -8.16 -12.23 13.86
C PHE A 106 -7.75 -13.60 13.30
N TYR A 107 -7.17 -14.47 14.14
CA TYR A 107 -6.78 -15.82 13.74
C TYR A 107 -7.91 -16.86 13.89
N SER A 108 -9.15 -16.48 13.55
CA SER A 108 -10.30 -17.39 13.57
C SER A 108 -10.56 -18.05 12.21
N SER A 109 -11.16 -19.24 12.23
CA SER A 109 -11.60 -19.91 11.00
C SER A 109 -12.63 -19.07 10.24
N SER A 110 -13.52 -18.38 10.96
CA SER A 110 -14.52 -17.50 10.35
C SER A 110 -13.86 -16.34 9.60
N ASN A 111 -12.91 -15.64 10.22
CA ASN A 111 -12.21 -14.51 9.60
C ASN A 111 -11.45 -14.96 8.35
N ARG A 112 -10.70 -16.07 8.43
CA ARG A 112 -9.97 -16.63 7.27
C ARG A 112 -10.90 -17.02 6.13
N VAL A 113 -11.97 -17.77 6.41
CA VAL A 113 -12.89 -18.25 5.34
C VAL A 113 -13.61 -17.08 4.66
N LEU A 114 -14.07 -16.09 5.43
CA LEU A 114 -14.73 -14.91 4.86
C LEU A 114 -13.78 -14.12 3.96
N GLY A 115 -12.55 -13.89 4.40
CA GLY A 115 -11.52 -13.21 3.61
C GLY A 115 -11.14 -13.98 2.34
N GLU A 116 -10.82 -15.27 2.45
CA GLU A 116 -10.44 -16.09 1.28
C GLU A 116 -11.58 -16.23 0.25
N THR A 117 -12.84 -16.15 0.67
CA THR A 117 -14.00 -16.24 -0.23
C THR A 117 -14.08 -15.03 -1.17
N ILE A 118 -13.74 -13.83 -0.69
CA ILE A 118 -13.83 -12.58 -1.46
C ILE A 118 -12.53 -12.22 -2.18
N ARG A 119 -11.39 -12.81 -1.76
CA ARG A 119 -10.06 -12.50 -2.27
C ARG A 119 -9.94 -12.53 -3.81
N PRO A 120 -10.44 -13.56 -4.54
CA PRO A 120 -10.28 -13.60 -6.00
C PRO A 120 -10.93 -12.41 -6.72
N ALA A 121 -12.09 -11.95 -6.23
CA ALA A 121 -12.79 -10.80 -6.81
C ALA A 121 -12.02 -9.49 -6.55
N LEU A 122 -11.51 -9.31 -5.32
CA LEU A 122 -10.69 -8.15 -4.96
C LEU A 122 -9.36 -8.11 -5.73
N GLU A 123 -8.70 -9.26 -5.91
CA GLU A 123 -7.51 -9.37 -6.74
C GLU A 123 -7.80 -8.98 -8.19
N ARG A 124 -8.94 -9.43 -8.75
CA ARG A 124 -9.36 -9.05 -10.10
C ARG A 124 -9.68 -7.56 -10.20
N HIS A 125 -10.35 -6.99 -9.21
CA HIS A 125 -10.69 -5.58 -9.14
C HIS A 125 -9.43 -4.69 -9.14
N SER A 126 -8.46 -5.03 -8.29
CA SER A 126 -7.26 -4.20 -8.04
C SER A 126 -6.11 -4.43 -9.00
N PHE A 127 -5.86 -5.67 -9.45
CA PHE A 127 -4.73 -5.99 -10.33
C PHE A 127 -5.14 -6.23 -11.79
N GLY A 128 -6.43 -6.29 -12.10
CA GLY A 128 -6.92 -6.56 -13.46
C GLY A 128 -6.52 -5.50 -14.49
N PHE A 129 -6.25 -4.25 -14.06
CA PHE A 129 -5.76 -3.18 -14.94
C PHE A 129 -4.43 -3.53 -15.63
N LEU A 130 -3.61 -4.38 -15.00
CA LEU A 130 -2.32 -4.79 -15.54
C LEU A 130 -2.43 -5.61 -16.84
N ASP A 131 -3.60 -6.20 -17.12
CA ASP A 131 -3.86 -6.88 -18.39
C ASP A 131 -3.71 -5.94 -19.60
N ASP A 132 -4.02 -4.65 -19.42
CA ASP A 132 -3.97 -3.63 -20.48
C ASP A 132 -2.66 -2.82 -20.46
N GLU A 133 -1.89 -2.87 -19.38
CA GLU A 133 -0.65 -2.09 -19.19
C GLU A 133 0.61 -2.84 -19.64
N VAL A 134 0.56 -4.17 -19.71
CA VAL A 134 1.73 -5.01 -19.97
C VAL A 134 1.53 -5.86 -21.21
N ASP A 135 2.33 -5.58 -22.24
CA ASP A 135 2.42 -6.40 -23.45
C ASP A 135 3.64 -7.32 -23.39
N VAL A 136 3.40 -8.63 -23.36
CA VAL A 136 4.44 -9.67 -23.45
C VAL A 136 4.46 -10.36 -24.80
N SER A 137 3.81 -9.79 -25.81
CA SER A 137 3.84 -10.31 -27.18
C SER A 137 5.27 -10.35 -27.71
N GLY A 138 5.59 -11.42 -28.43
CA GLY A 138 6.91 -11.64 -28.99
C GLY A 138 7.33 -13.11 -29.00
N ASP A 139 8.27 -13.42 -29.88
CA ASP A 139 8.88 -14.76 -29.99
C ASP A 139 9.97 -14.93 -28.93
N TRP A 140 9.54 -15.09 -27.67
CA TRP A 140 10.46 -15.24 -26.55
C TRP A 140 11.26 -16.55 -26.62
N THR A 141 12.57 -16.41 -26.46
CA THR A 141 13.53 -17.50 -26.33
C THR A 141 14.32 -17.32 -25.04
N ARG A 142 15.01 -18.37 -24.59
CA ARG A 142 15.93 -18.29 -23.46
C ARG A 142 16.96 -17.15 -23.64
N ASP A 143 17.54 -17.05 -24.83
CA ASP A 143 18.56 -16.05 -25.13
C ASP A 143 17.99 -14.63 -25.17
N SER A 144 16.78 -14.46 -25.72
CA SER A 144 16.13 -13.14 -25.73
C SER A 144 15.67 -12.70 -24.33
N LEU A 145 15.24 -13.63 -23.48
CA LEU A 145 14.96 -13.35 -22.06
C LEU A 145 16.25 -12.91 -21.35
N GLU A 146 17.33 -13.67 -21.49
CA GLU A 146 18.60 -13.34 -20.83
C GLU A 146 19.10 -11.96 -21.28
N ALA A 147 19.03 -11.65 -22.58
CA ALA A 147 19.39 -10.34 -23.10
C ALA A 147 18.51 -9.21 -22.54
N TYR A 148 17.20 -9.44 -22.45
CA TYR A 148 16.25 -8.48 -21.89
C TYR A 148 16.52 -8.20 -20.40
N LEU A 149 16.68 -9.25 -19.58
CA LEU A 149 16.96 -9.10 -18.15
C LEU A 149 18.29 -8.39 -17.89
N ARG A 150 19.35 -8.72 -18.65
CA ARG A 150 20.64 -8.02 -18.56
C ARG A 150 20.55 -6.55 -18.97
N ALA A 151 19.71 -6.21 -19.95
CA ALA A 151 19.49 -4.81 -20.32
C ALA A 151 18.87 -4.01 -19.17
N VAL A 152 17.91 -4.58 -18.43
CA VAL A 152 17.32 -3.96 -17.23
C VAL A 152 18.39 -3.69 -16.16
N GLN A 153 19.34 -4.62 -15.98
CA GLN A 153 20.45 -4.43 -15.03
C GLN A 153 21.37 -3.26 -15.38
N ASP A 154 21.51 -2.95 -16.67
CA ASP A 154 22.36 -1.86 -17.15
C ASP A 154 21.60 -0.51 -17.25
N GLU A 155 20.30 -0.46 -16.94
CA GLU A 155 19.51 0.77 -16.97
C GLU A 155 19.98 1.76 -15.89
N PRO A 156 20.44 2.97 -16.26
CA PRO A 156 20.86 3.98 -15.29
C PRO A 156 19.70 4.38 -14.39
N GLN A 157 19.94 4.37 -13.08
CA GLN A 157 18.95 4.77 -12.08
C GLN A 157 19.16 6.23 -11.67
N GLU A 158 18.19 7.08 -12.02
CA GLU A 158 18.10 8.46 -11.56
C GLU A 158 17.35 8.54 -10.23
N PRO A 159 17.43 9.66 -9.49
CA PRO A 159 16.60 9.84 -8.31
C PRO A 159 15.11 9.67 -8.64
N SER A 160 14.35 9.06 -7.74
CA SER A 160 12.91 8.83 -7.93
C SER A 160 12.09 10.11 -7.72
N LEU A 161 10.81 10.12 -8.09
CA LEU A 161 9.89 11.22 -7.78
C LEU A 161 9.72 11.39 -6.26
N ALA A 162 9.63 10.30 -5.51
CA ALA A 162 9.59 10.31 -4.05
C ALA A 162 10.86 10.93 -3.45
N GLU A 163 12.05 10.53 -3.90
CA GLU A 163 13.32 11.09 -3.42
C GLU A 163 13.42 12.60 -3.71
N ARG A 164 12.97 13.04 -4.90
CA ARG A 164 12.87 14.45 -5.25
C ARG A 164 11.85 15.20 -4.40
N ALA A 165 10.68 14.61 -4.14
CA ALA A 165 9.63 15.20 -3.32
C ALA A 165 10.09 15.40 -1.88
N ILE A 166 10.81 14.42 -1.30
CA ILE A 166 11.39 14.54 0.05
C ILE A 166 12.43 15.66 0.09
N SER A 167 13.36 15.68 -0.87
CA SER A 167 14.42 16.70 -0.93
C SER A 167 13.89 18.10 -1.19
N GLY A 168 12.80 18.22 -1.95
CA GLY A 168 12.15 19.49 -2.30
C GLY A 168 11.04 19.92 -1.33
N SER A 169 10.73 19.09 -0.33
CA SER A 169 9.64 19.31 0.61
C SER A 169 9.85 20.58 1.44
N SER A 170 8.75 21.23 1.81
CA SER A 170 8.74 22.32 2.80
C SER A 170 9.16 21.85 4.19
N ASP A 171 9.02 20.54 4.45
CA ASP A 171 9.48 19.82 5.64
C ASP A 171 10.05 18.45 5.23
N PRO A 172 11.36 18.38 4.93
CA PRO A 172 12.00 17.15 4.47
C PRO A 172 11.99 16.03 5.52
N GLU A 173 12.08 16.36 6.82
CA GLU A 173 12.02 15.35 7.88
C GLU A 173 10.64 14.70 7.96
N ARG A 174 9.56 15.49 7.91
CA ARG A 174 8.19 14.96 7.84
C ARG A 174 7.99 14.12 6.59
N ALA A 175 8.44 14.59 5.43
CA ALA A 175 8.31 13.83 4.18
C ALA A 175 9.07 12.50 4.23
N ALA A 176 10.28 12.48 4.77
CA ALA A 176 11.06 11.26 4.94
C ALA A 176 10.43 10.31 5.98
N ARG A 177 9.84 10.81 7.07
CA ARG A 177 9.07 9.98 8.01
C ARG A 177 7.84 9.37 7.31
N MET A 178 7.08 10.17 6.57
CA MET A 178 5.94 9.71 5.77
C MET A 178 6.35 8.65 4.73
N TRP A 179 7.56 8.75 4.17
CA TRP A 179 8.12 7.76 3.25
C TRP A 179 8.45 6.44 3.97
N LEU A 180 9.18 6.51 5.08
CA LEU A 180 9.59 5.33 5.84
C LEU A 180 8.40 4.49 6.31
N ILE A 181 7.31 5.12 6.78
CA ILE A 181 6.14 4.36 7.24
C ILE A 181 5.45 3.58 6.10
N GLN A 182 5.61 3.98 4.83
CA GLN A 182 5.02 3.24 3.70
C GLN A 182 5.58 1.82 3.58
N TYR A 183 6.83 1.62 3.98
CA TYR A 183 7.50 0.33 3.94
C TYR A 183 7.27 -0.52 5.19
N ALA A 184 6.58 0.00 6.22
CA ALA A 184 6.39 -0.74 7.46
C ALA A 184 5.74 -2.13 7.26
N PRO A 185 4.66 -2.30 6.48
CA PRO A 185 4.07 -3.63 6.25
C PRO A 185 5.03 -4.62 5.58
N ASP A 186 5.86 -4.12 4.66
CA ASP A 186 6.83 -4.90 3.90
C ASP A 186 8.07 -5.21 4.75
N PHE A 187 8.85 -4.19 5.11
CA PHE A 187 10.17 -4.35 5.73
C PHE A 187 10.11 -4.86 7.17
N LEU A 188 9.03 -4.60 7.94
CA LEU A 188 8.89 -5.22 9.26
C LEU A 188 8.47 -6.70 9.17
N SER A 189 7.93 -7.13 8.03
CA SER A 189 7.58 -8.53 7.72
C SER A 189 8.43 -9.11 6.59
N GLU A 190 9.62 -8.57 6.38
CA GLU A 190 10.43 -8.78 5.19
C GLU A 190 10.64 -10.26 4.85
N ALA A 191 10.61 -10.54 3.54
CA ALA A 191 10.62 -11.86 2.93
C ALA A 191 9.42 -12.78 3.28
N SER A 192 8.41 -12.34 4.04
CA SER A 192 7.19 -13.12 4.28
C SER A 192 6.35 -13.40 3.03
N PRO A 193 6.25 -12.50 2.03
CA PRO A 193 5.66 -12.86 0.74
C PRO A 193 6.53 -13.90 0.00
N MET A 194 7.85 -13.72 0.04
CA MET A 194 8.84 -14.55 -0.65
C MET A 194 8.89 -15.98 -0.13
N ILE A 195 8.74 -16.17 1.18
CA ILE A 195 8.78 -17.51 1.80
C ILE A 195 7.63 -18.40 1.32
N ARG A 196 6.52 -17.86 0.81
CA ARG A 196 5.39 -18.64 0.29
C ARG A 196 5.81 -19.57 -0.85
N ASN A 197 6.78 -19.14 -1.66
CA ASN A 197 7.31 -19.91 -2.80
C ASN A 197 8.35 -20.97 -2.42
N VAL A 198 8.80 -21.04 -1.17
CA VAL A 198 9.68 -22.14 -0.72
C VAL A 198 8.92 -23.33 -0.17
N LEU A 199 7.60 -23.24 0.03
CA LEU A 199 6.78 -24.38 0.44
C LEU A 199 6.55 -25.33 -0.74
N GLY A 200 6.50 -26.63 -0.46
CA GLY A 200 6.23 -27.67 -1.45
C GLY A 200 7.48 -28.48 -1.83
N TYR A 201 7.47 -29.06 -3.03
CA TYR A 201 8.52 -29.94 -3.53
C TYR A 201 8.73 -29.70 -5.03
N TYR A 202 9.81 -28.98 -5.38
CA TYR A 202 10.22 -28.78 -6.76
C TYR A 202 11.73 -28.92 -6.92
N GLY A 203 12.28 -28.49 -8.06
CA GLY A 203 13.68 -28.70 -8.41
C GLY A 203 14.69 -27.94 -7.53
N PRO A 204 15.99 -28.04 -7.85
CA PRO A 204 17.07 -27.40 -7.09
C PRO A 204 16.89 -25.89 -6.86
N VAL A 205 16.15 -25.22 -7.75
CA VAL A 205 15.77 -23.81 -7.63
C VAL A 205 15.10 -23.49 -6.29
N GLN A 206 14.36 -24.44 -5.71
CA GLN A 206 13.76 -24.27 -4.38
C GLN A 206 14.80 -23.94 -3.30
N SER A 207 15.95 -24.61 -3.38
CA SER A 207 17.06 -24.35 -2.45
C SER A 207 17.78 -23.04 -2.75
N GLU A 208 17.88 -22.63 -4.02
CA GLU A 208 18.47 -21.34 -4.39
C GLU A 208 17.58 -20.17 -3.94
N TRP A 209 16.27 -20.28 -4.09
CA TRP A 209 15.30 -19.34 -3.54
C TRP A 209 15.41 -19.26 -2.01
N PHE A 210 15.51 -20.41 -1.33
CA PHE A 210 15.61 -20.43 0.12
C PHE A 210 16.91 -19.79 0.65
N LYS A 211 17.99 -19.74 -0.14
CA LYS A 211 19.20 -18.99 0.25
C LYS A 211 18.95 -17.49 0.33
N VAL A 212 18.20 -16.91 -0.62
CA VAL A 212 17.77 -15.49 -0.54
C VAL A 212 17.02 -15.28 0.77
N VAL A 213 16.01 -16.11 1.04
CA VAL A 213 15.22 -16.01 2.28
C VAL A 213 16.07 -16.13 3.55
N ILE A 214 17.10 -16.98 3.57
CA ILE A 214 18.01 -17.11 4.72
C ILE A 214 18.75 -15.78 4.97
N ASP A 215 19.20 -15.11 3.91
CA ASP A 215 19.90 -13.83 4.01
C ASP A 215 18.94 -12.75 4.56
N GLU A 216 17.72 -12.64 4.02
CA GLU A 216 16.69 -11.69 4.51
C GLU A 216 16.31 -11.92 5.99
N TYR A 217 16.36 -13.17 6.43
CA TYR A 217 16.13 -13.56 7.82
C TYR A 217 17.37 -13.39 8.71
N GLY A 218 18.42 -12.73 8.22
CA GLY A 218 19.64 -12.45 8.97
C GLY A 218 20.38 -13.72 9.39
N TYR A 219 20.36 -14.76 8.55
CA TYR A 219 20.89 -16.09 8.88
C TYR A 219 20.23 -16.72 10.13
N GLY A 220 19.01 -16.30 10.48
CA GLY A 220 18.30 -16.75 11.68
C GLY A 220 18.79 -16.12 12.99
N VAL A 221 19.63 -15.08 12.92
CA VAL A 221 20.05 -14.27 14.07
C VAL A 221 19.20 -13.00 14.10
N HIS A 222 18.44 -12.82 15.18
CA HIS A 222 17.45 -11.74 15.26
C HIS A 222 18.05 -10.34 15.10
N ASP A 223 19.22 -10.09 15.71
CA ASP A 223 19.91 -8.80 15.67
C ASP A 223 20.38 -8.39 14.27
N THR A 224 20.48 -9.36 13.34
CA THR A 224 20.86 -9.13 11.94
C THR A 224 19.72 -9.44 10.97
N LYS A 225 18.52 -9.79 11.47
CA LYS A 225 17.34 -9.90 10.61
C LYS A 225 17.05 -8.53 10.02
N HIS A 226 16.85 -8.43 8.72
CA HIS A 226 16.70 -7.14 8.05
C HIS A 226 15.51 -6.32 8.63
N SER A 227 14.39 -6.98 8.96
CA SER A 227 13.30 -6.32 9.69
C SER A 227 13.72 -5.68 11.02
N LYS A 228 14.66 -6.29 11.79
CA LYS A 228 15.20 -5.69 13.03
C LYS A 228 16.08 -4.48 12.73
N LEU A 229 16.82 -4.48 11.61
CA LEU A 229 17.57 -3.31 11.15
C LEU A 229 16.62 -2.17 10.76
N PHE A 230 15.50 -2.48 10.10
CA PHE A 230 14.49 -1.47 9.78
C PHE A 230 13.79 -0.92 11.02
N GLU A 231 13.58 -1.75 12.06
CA GLU A 231 13.13 -1.25 13.37
C GLU A 231 14.10 -0.20 13.95
N ASP A 232 15.42 -0.41 13.81
CA ASP A 232 16.42 0.56 14.25
C ASP A 232 16.36 1.84 13.41
N THR A 233 16.15 1.73 12.09
CA THR A 233 15.92 2.87 11.20
C THR A 233 14.73 3.71 11.66
N LEU A 234 13.55 3.09 11.83
CA LEU A 234 12.34 3.79 12.28
C LEU A 234 12.55 4.45 13.66
N THR A 235 13.10 3.71 14.62
CA THR A 235 13.33 4.22 15.98
C THR A 235 14.28 5.42 15.98
N SER A 236 15.32 5.39 15.14
CA SER A 236 16.33 6.46 15.07
C SER A 236 15.77 7.82 14.63
N VAL A 237 14.63 7.84 13.92
CA VAL A 237 13.95 9.06 13.47
C VAL A 237 12.67 9.36 14.26
N GLY A 238 12.47 8.66 15.39
CA GLY A 238 11.35 8.86 16.30
C GLY A 238 10.06 8.13 15.91
N LEU A 239 10.11 7.19 14.97
CA LEU A 239 8.96 6.39 14.56
C LEU A 239 8.86 5.10 15.41
N ARG A 240 7.64 4.73 15.74
CA ARG A 240 7.26 3.42 16.29
C ARG A 240 7.37 2.29 15.28
N THR A 241 7.47 1.07 15.79
CA THR A 241 7.76 -0.16 15.02
C THR A 241 6.73 -1.27 15.21
N ASP A 242 5.67 -1.02 15.98
CA ASP A 242 4.54 -1.92 16.11
C ASP A 242 3.63 -1.86 14.87
N LEU A 243 3.34 -3.01 14.28
CA LEU A 243 2.40 -3.11 13.17
C LEU A 243 0.96 -3.11 13.69
N HIS A 244 -0.02 -2.45 13.08
CA HIS A 244 0.09 -1.42 12.02
C HIS A 244 -0.19 -0.04 12.63
N HIS A 245 0.75 0.48 13.42
CA HIS A 245 0.59 1.76 14.13
C HIS A 245 0.14 2.88 13.19
N TYR A 246 0.73 2.94 11.99
CA TYR A 246 0.44 3.96 10.97
C TYR A 246 -0.56 3.55 9.89
N TRP A 247 -1.45 2.59 10.15
CA TRP A 247 -2.40 2.06 9.15
C TRP A 247 -3.15 3.14 8.36
N GLN A 248 -3.59 4.21 9.04
CA GLN A 248 -4.32 5.32 8.44
C GLN A 248 -3.46 6.20 7.52
N TYR A 249 -2.14 6.00 7.48
CA TYR A 249 -1.21 6.78 6.66
C TYR A 249 -0.56 5.95 5.54
N TYR A 250 -0.94 4.66 5.40
CA TYR A 250 -0.53 3.86 4.27
C TYR A 250 -1.27 4.30 3.01
N LEU A 251 -0.51 4.67 1.98
CA LEU A 251 -1.05 5.05 0.69
C LEU A 251 -1.60 3.83 -0.05
N SER A 252 -2.60 4.06 -0.91
CA SER A 252 -3.20 3.01 -1.75
C SER A 252 -2.14 2.27 -2.55
N SER A 253 -1.20 3.02 -3.13
CA SER A 253 -0.10 2.51 -3.94
C SER A 253 0.96 1.74 -3.15
N SER A 254 1.26 2.14 -1.91
CA SER A 254 2.14 1.38 -1.01
C SER A 254 1.54 0.02 -0.66
N LEU A 255 0.25 0.01 -0.33
CA LEU A 255 -0.48 -1.24 -0.09
C LEU A 255 -0.55 -2.10 -1.35
N MET A 256 -0.75 -1.50 -2.52
CA MET A 256 -0.74 -2.20 -3.81
C MET A 256 0.60 -2.90 -4.07
N ALA A 257 1.72 -2.21 -3.86
CA ALA A 257 3.06 -2.77 -4.04
C ALA A 257 3.31 -3.97 -3.10
N ASN A 258 3.00 -3.83 -1.81
CA ASN A 258 3.11 -4.93 -0.85
C ASN A 258 2.17 -6.11 -1.19
N ASN A 259 0.91 -5.79 -1.49
CA ASN A 259 -0.11 -6.79 -1.79
C ASN A 259 0.21 -7.57 -3.08
N TYR A 260 0.89 -6.96 -4.04
CA TYR A 260 1.26 -7.63 -5.29
C TYR A 260 2.19 -8.84 -5.02
N PHE A 261 3.17 -8.72 -4.14
CA PHE A 261 4.01 -9.87 -3.78
C PHE A 261 3.25 -10.95 -3.00
N HIS A 262 2.29 -10.57 -2.16
CA HIS A 262 1.40 -11.54 -1.54
C HIS A 262 0.49 -12.25 -2.55
N TYR A 263 -0.06 -11.51 -3.51
CA TYR A 263 -0.84 -12.04 -4.63
C TYR A 263 -0.05 -13.09 -5.41
N LEU A 264 1.17 -12.74 -5.86
CA LEU A 264 2.04 -13.65 -6.60
C LEU A 264 2.46 -14.87 -5.76
N GLY A 265 2.78 -14.66 -4.48
CA GLY A 265 3.29 -15.73 -3.60
C GLY A 265 2.21 -16.69 -3.12
N LYS A 266 0.94 -16.23 -3.03
CA LYS A 266 -0.19 -17.05 -2.59
C LYS A 266 -0.83 -17.83 -3.75
N ASN A 267 -0.78 -17.28 -4.96
CA ASN A 267 -1.34 -17.87 -6.17
C ASN A 267 -0.22 -18.49 -7.02
N HIS A 268 0.11 -19.77 -6.79
CA HIS A 268 1.25 -20.42 -7.43
C HIS A 268 1.12 -20.62 -8.95
N GLU A 269 -0.06 -20.40 -9.54
CA GLU A 269 -0.20 -20.22 -10.99
C GLU A 269 0.58 -18.99 -11.52
N LEU A 270 0.91 -18.05 -10.63
CA LEU A 270 1.70 -16.83 -10.90
C LEU A 270 3.15 -16.95 -10.45
N PHE A 271 3.61 -18.15 -10.06
CA PHE A 271 4.98 -18.38 -9.58
C PHE A 271 6.04 -17.80 -10.53
N PHE A 272 5.85 -17.96 -11.84
CA PHE A 272 6.77 -17.45 -12.84
C PHE A 272 6.78 -15.92 -12.93
N ARG A 273 5.65 -15.25 -12.65
CA ARG A 273 5.62 -13.78 -12.53
C ARG A 273 6.42 -13.31 -11.33
N TYR A 274 6.36 -14.04 -10.21
CA TYR A 274 7.17 -13.72 -9.04
C TYR A 274 8.66 -13.71 -9.40
N LEU A 275 9.14 -14.66 -10.20
CA LEU A 275 10.55 -14.67 -10.64
C LEU A 275 10.97 -13.37 -11.34
N GLY A 276 10.11 -12.83 -12.21
CA GLY A 276 10.35 -11.57 -12.89
C GLY A 276 10.35 -10.36 -11.95
N ALA A 277 9.33 -10.28 -11.09
CA ALA A 277 9.21 -9.23 -10.10
C ALA A 277 10.40 -9.23 -9.12
N LEU A 278 10.80 -10.41 -8.64
CA LEU A 278 11.98 -10.62 -7.80
C LEU A 278 13.25 -10.18 -8.51
N TYR A 279 13.44 -10.54 -9.77
CA TYR A 279 14.62 -10.10 -10.51
C TYR A 279 14.70 -8.59 -10.61
N TYR A 280 13.58 -7.91 -10.85
CA TYR A 280 13.53 -6.45 -10.87
C TYR A 280 13.92 -5.84 -9.52
N THR A 281 13.34 -6.33 -8.42
CA THR A 281 13.66 -5.83 -7.08
C THR A 281 15.13 -6.03 -6.78
N GLU A 282 15.64 -7.24 -6.88
CA GLU A 282 17.05 -7.57 -6.57
C GLU A 282 18.04 -6.77 -7.41
N THR A 283 17.68 -6.47 -8.66
CA THR A 283 18.55 -5.72 -9.57
C THR A 283 18.55 -4.21 -9.27
N THR A 284 17.43 -3.67 -8.81
CA THR A 284 17.29 -2.23 -8.51
C THR A 284 17.56 -1.87 -7.05
N LEU A 285 17.56 -2.86 -6.14
CA LEU A 285 17.66 -2.70 -4.70
C LEU A 285 18.98 -2.07 -4.25
N VAL A 286 20.12 -2.47 -4.83
CA VAL A 286 21.44 -1.91 -4.47
C VAL A 286 21.48 -0.39 -4.66
N ASP A 287 21.00 0.08 -5.81
CA ASP A 287 21.03 1.50 -6.15
C ASP A 287 19.96 2.28 -5.36
N PHE A 288 18.78 1.69 -5.16
CA PHE A 288 17.76 2.22 -4.25
C PHE A 288 18.31 2.41 -2.83
N CYS A 289 18.91 1.38 -2.25
CA CYS A 289 19.44 1.41 -0.89
C CYS A 289 20.60 2.40 -0.75
N ARG A 290 21.46 2.53 -1.78
CA ARG A 290 22.52 3.56 -1.78
C ARG A 290 21.93 4.97 -1.77
N ARG A 291 20.88 5.23 -2.55
CA ARG A 291 20.20 6.54 -2.57
C ARG A 291 19.41 6.79 -1.29
N ALA A 292 18.73 5.77 -0.74
CA ALA A 292 18.03 5.84 0.53
C ALA A 292 18.97 6.20 1.68
N ASP A 293 20.14 5.55 1.79
CA ASP A 293 21.18 5.88 2.77
C ASP A 293 21.60 7.36 2.66
N ALA A 294 21.92 7.81 1.44
CA ALA A 294 22.35 9.18 1.19
C ALA A 294 21.25 10.21 1.49
N LEU A 295 20.01 9.94 1.06
CA LEU A 295 18.85 10.79 1.28
C LEU A 295 18.57 10.93 2.78
N LEU A 296 18.46 9.82 3.50
CA LEU A 296 18.15 9.85 4.93
C LEU A 296 19.24 10.57 5.74
N LYS A 297 20.52 10.35 5.43
CA LYS A 297 21.63 11.10 6.05
C LYS A 297 21.60 12.59 5.70
N SER A 298 21.17 12.95 4.49
CA SER A 298 21.02 14.36 4.11
C SER A 298 19.89 15.06 4.88
N VAL A 299 18.83 14.32 5.23
CA VAL A 299 17.65 14.84 5.93
C VAL A 299 17.87 14.86 7.44
N PHE A 300 18.34 13.77 8.03
CA PHE A 300 18.44 13.59 9.49
C PHE A 300 19.87 13.72 10.04
N GLY A 301 20.89 13.84 9.19
CA GLY A 301 22.30 13.85 9.61
C GLY A 301 22.77 12.49 10.10
N ASP A 302 23.74 12.47 11.02
CA ASP A 302 24.36 11.23 11.52
C ASP A 302 23.52 10.51 12.59
N THR A 303 22.32 11.01 12.94
CA THR A 303 21.46 10.38 13.96
C THR A 303 20.59 9.25 13.41
N VAL A 304 20.33 9.22 12.10
CA VAL A 304 19.55 8.14 11.46
C VAL A 304 20.37 6.87 11.35
N ASP A 305 19.75 5.74 11.68
CA ASP A 305 20.31 4.42 11.44
C ASP A 305 19.92 3.92 10.06
N THR A 306 20.89 3.85 9.15
CA THR A 306 20.70 3.39 7.79
C THR A 306 21.29 2.00 7.54
N ARG A 307 21.58 1.23 8.61
CA ARG A 307 22.18 -0.10 8.48
C ARG A 307 21.36 -1.05 7.62
N TYR A 308 20.02 -0.97 7.71
CA TYR A 308 19.10 -1.68 6.83
C TYR A 308 19.49 -1.50 5.35
N TYR A 309 19.64 -0.27 4.89
CA TYR A 309 19.97 0.03 3.51
C TYR A 309 21.43 -0.34 3.17
N THR A 310 22.39 -0.06 4.05
CA THR A 310 23.80 -0.39 3.76
C THR A 310 24.05 -1.89 3.71
N GLU A 311 23.30 -2.70 4.44
CA GLU A 311 23.40 -4.17 4.40
C GLU A 311 23.04 -4.70 3.00
N HIS A 312 21.92 -4.23 2.44
CA HIS A 312 21.47 -4.54 1.08
C HIS A 312 22.47 -4.09 0.00
N VAL A 313 23.17 -2.96 0.20
CA VAL A 313 24.25 -2.55 -0.71
C VAL A 313 25.41 -3.56 -0.73
N HIS A 314 25.70 -4.23 0.40
CA HIS A 314 26.78 -5.21 0.51
C HIS A 314 26.39 -6.60 0.00
N ILE A 315 25.15 -7.03 0.23
CA ILE A 315 24.68 -8.38 -0.08
C ILE A 315 24.18 -8.49 -1.54
N ASP A 316 23.40 -7.53 -2.02
CA ASP A 316 22.48 -7.79 -3.15
C ASP A 316 23.13 -7.74 -4.54
N VAL A 317 24.37 -7.24 -4.65
CA VAL A 317 25.17 -7.41 -5.88
C VAL A 317 25.29 -8.91 -6.25
N HIS A 318 25.18 -9.80 -5.27
CA HIS A 318 25.19 -11.24 -5.47
C HIS A 318 23.81 -11.82 -5.80
N HIS A 319 22.73 -11.25 -5.24
CA HIS A 319 21.37 -11.77 -5.39
C HIS A 319 20.80 -11.54 -6.78
N GLY A 320 20.95 -10.36 -7.39
CA GLY A 320 20.47 -10.14 -8.78
C GLY A 320 21.09 -11.12 -9.79
N ARG A 321 22.40 -11.39 -9.66
CA ARG A 321 23.08 -12.43 -10.46
C ARG A 321 22.58 -13.83 -10.12
N MET A 322 22.38 -14.13 -8.85
CA MET A 322 21.85 -15.43 -8.40
C MET A 322 20.42 -15.67 -8.90
N ALA A 323 19.55 -14.66 -8.84
CA ALA A 323 18.19 -14.72 -9.35
C ALA A 323 18.17 -15.07 -10.84
N LEU A 324 19.02 -14.44 -11.65
CA LEU A 324 19.14 -14.80 -13.07
C LEU A 324 19.73 -16.20 -13.28
N GLU A 325 20.94 -16.43 -12.77
CA GLU A 325 21.75 -17.60 -13.15
C GLU A 325 21.39 -18.89 -12.41
N LYS A 326 20.82 -18.79 -11.20
CA LYS A 326 20.51 -19.93 -10.33
C LYS A 326 19.03 -20.20 -10.17
N ILE A 327 18.17 -19.24 -10.50
CA ILE A 327 16.72 -19.37 -10.36
C ILE A 327 16.04 -19.30 -11.73
N ILE A 328 16.06 -18.15 -12.41
CA ILE A 328 15.31 -17.90 -13.65
C ILE A 328 15.76 -18.82 -14.79
N LEU A 329 17.05 -18.80 -15.16
CA LEU A 329 17.53 -19.61 -16.29
C LEU A 329 17.33 -21.11 -16.05
N PRO A 330 17.62 -21.68 -14.86
CA PRO A 330 17.30 -23.07 -14.57
C PRO A 330 15.80 -23.40 -14.61
N VAL A 331 14.91 -22.48 -14.22
CA VAL A 331 13.46 -22.67 -14.37
C VAL A 331 13.08 -22.74 -15.85
N VAL A 332 13.59 -21.83 -16.69
CA VAL A 332 13.33 -21.84 -18.14
C VAL A 332 13.88 -23.11 -18.79
N ASP A 333 15.08 -23.55 -18.40
CA ASP A 333 15.68 -24.79 -18.91
C ASP A 333 14.86 -26.03 -18.54
N ALA A 334 14.23 -26.05 -17.35
CA ALA A 334 13.43 -27.17 -16.86
C ALA A 334 11.98 -27.16 -17.39
N CYS A 335 11.34 -25.99 -17.48
CA CYS A 335 9.93 -25.83 -17.82
C CYS A 335 9.69 -25.51 -19.31
N GLY A 336 10.74 -25.13 -20.03
CA GLY A 336 10.67 -24.73 -21.44
C GLY A 336 10.22 -23.28 -21.65
N PRO A 337 10.20 -22.80 -22.90
CA PRO A 337 10.00 -21.38 -23.22
C PRO A 337 8.60 -20.85 -22.89
N ALA A 338 7.61 -21.71 -22.64
CA ALA A 338 6.23 -21.30 -22.36
C ALA A 338 6.09 -20.48 -21.07
N VAL A 339 7.04 -20.56 -20.14
CA VAL A 339 7.03 -19.78 -18.88
C VAL A 339 7.62 -18.39 -19.03
N ILE A 340 8.36 -18.13 -20.12
CA ILE A 340 9.10 -16.87 -20.31
C ILE A 340 8.17 -15.65 -20.33
N PRO A 341 7.02 -15.66 -21.04
CA PRO A 341 6.12 -14.50 -21.03
C PRO A 341 5.63 -14.15 -19.62
N GLU A 342 5.42 -15.14 -18.74
CA GLU A 342 5.03 -14.86 -17.36
C GLU A 342 6.18 -14.24 -16.54
N ILE A 343 7.43 -14.64 -16.77
CA ILE A 343 8.60 -14.02 -16.14
C ILE A 343 8.72 -12.56 -16.56
N VAL A 344 8.61 -12.27 -17.87
CA VAL A 344 8.64 -10.90 -18.37
C VAL A 344 7.47 -10.10 -17.83
N ARG A 345 6.27 -10.69 -17.83
CA ARG A 345 5.05 -10.06 -17.33
C ARG A 345 5.19 -9.64 -15.88
N GLY A 346 5.70 -10.51 -15.02
CA GLY A 346 5.88 -10.18 -13.60
C GLY A 346 6.86 -9.03 -13.35
N LEU A 347 7.92 -8.94 -14.16
CA LEU A 347 8.86 -7.82 -14.13
C LEU A 347 8.19 -6.51 -14.54
N GLU A 348 7.52 -6.49 -15.69
CA GLU A 348 6.87 -5.28 -16.22
C GLU A 348 5.68 -4.84 -15.35
N GLU A 349 4.87 -5.78 -14.84
CA GLU A 349 3.78 -5.50 -13.90
C GLU A 349 4.30 -4.80 -12.64
N PHE A 350 5.43 -5.27 -12.08
CA PHE A 350 5.99 -4.63 -10.89
C PHE A 350 6.63 -3.27 -11.21
N LYS A 351 7.27 -3.10 -12.38
CA LYS A 351 7.78 -1.80 -12.84
C LYS A 351 6.65 -0.76 -12.95
N VAL A 352 5.48 -1.17 -13.49
CA VAL A 352 4.26 -0.36 -13.58
C VAL A 352 3.74 0.03 -12.20
N ILE A 353 3.70 -0.91 -11.25
CA ILE A 353 3.27 -0.67 -9.86
C ILE A 353 4.24 0.26 -9.12
N ALA A 354 5.55 0.03 -9.24
CA ALA A 354 6.57 0.85 -8.61
C ALA A 354 6.49 2.31 -9.10
N GLY A 355 6.23 2.51 -10.40
CA GLY A 355 5.96 3.84 -10.95
C GLY A 355 4.72 4.52 -10.35
N ILE A 356 3.62 3.78 -10.12
CA ILE A 356 2.44 4.34 -9.43
C ILE A 356 2.81 4.77 -8.01
N ALA A 357 3.51 3.92 -7.26
CA ALA A 357 3.89 4.21 -5.88
C ALA A 357 4.77 5.46 -5.78
N ASP A 358 5.73 5.62 -6.69
CA ASP A 358 6.61 6.77 -6.75
C ASP A 358 5.83 8.08 -7.05
N GLU A 359 4.91 8.03 -8.02
CA GLU A 359 4.06 9.17 -8.36
C GLU A 359 3.05 9.53 -7.25
N ASP A 360 2.38 8.54 -6.66
CA ASP A 360 1.36 8.74 -5.65
C ASP A 360 1.96 9.33 -4.37
N PHE A 361 3.11 8.80 -3.94
CA PHE A 361 3.84 9.34 -2.81
C PHE A 361 4.29 10.78 -3.06
N ALA A 362 4.89 11.07 -4.21
CA ALA A 362 5.34 12.43 -4.54
C ALA A 362 4.17 13.43 -4.51
N ARG A 363 3.03 13.06 -5.12
CA ARG A 363 1.81 13.88 -5.09
C ARG A 363 1.24 14.04 -3.69
N GLN A 364 1.42 13.06 -2.79
CA GLN A 364 0.96 13.18 -1.40
C GLN A 364 1.82 14.17 -0.63
N ILE A 365 3.14 14.15 -0.82
CA ILE A 365 4.04 15.12 -0.19
C ILE A 365 3.73 16.54 -0.69
N GLU A 366 3.56 16.72 -2.00
CA GLU A 366 3.14 18.02 -2.56
C GLU A 366 1.82 18.50 -1.95
N TRP A 367 0.84 17.60 -1.79
CA TRP A 367 -0.43 17.89 -1.14
C TRP A 367 -0.27 18.31 0.34
N MET A 368 0.52 17.56 1.10
CA MET A 368 0.81 17.84 2.51
C MET A 368 1.52 19.19 2.70
N ASP A 369 2.43 19.53 1.79
CA ASP A 369 3.13 20.82 1.78
C ASP A 369 2.21 21.98 1.37
N ALA A 370 1.27 21.72 0.47
CA ALA A 370 0.31 22.71 0.01
C ALA A 370 -0.81 23.01 1.03
N GLY A 371 -0.89 22.33 2.18
CA GLY A 371 -1.94 22.50 3.20
C GLY A 371 -2.32 23.96 3.50
N PRO A 372 -1.38 24.86 3.85
CA PRO A 372 -1.67 26.28 4.07
C PRO A 372 -2.27 26.97 2.83
N ARG A 373 -1.74 26.67 1.63
CA ARG A 373 -2.24 27.21 0.37
C ARG A 373 -3.65 26.68 0.05
N ASN A 374 -3.94 25.41 0.35
CA ASN A 374 -5.26 24.81 0.13
C ASN A 374 -6.32 25.40 1.06
N LYS A 375 -5.91 25.79 2.27
CA LYS A 375 -6.72 26.59 3.20
C LYS A 375 -6.98 28.00 2.64
N GLU A 376 -5.99 28.65 2.05
CA GLU A 376 -6.20 29.96 1.38
C GLU A 376 -7.07 29.87 0.13
N LEU A 377 -6.94 28.79 -0.66
CA LEU A 377 -7.73 28.52 -1.86
C LEU A 377 -9.22 28.29 -1.56
N HIS A 378 -9.58 27.98 -0.30
CA HIS A 378 -10.97 27.84 0.10
C HIS A 378 -11.80 29.08 -0.26
N ALA A 379 -11.32 30.29 0.05
CA ALA A 379 -12.09 31.52 -0.13
C ALA A 379 -12.55 31.77 -1.58
N PRO A 380 -11.68 31.77 -2.61
CA PRO A 380 -12.12 31.99 -3.98
C PRO A 380 -13.02 30.85 -4.52
N VAL A 381 -12.78 29.61 -4.12
CA VAL A 381 -13.63 28.46 -4.51
C VAL A 381 -15.00 28.57 -3.87
N TRP A 382 -15.06 28.92 -2.59
CA TRP A 382 -16.30 29.15 -1.84
C TRP A 382 -17.11 30.30 -2.43
N ASP A 383 -16.46 31.41 -2.82
CA ASP A 383 -17.13 32.53 -3.47
C ASP A 383 -17.73 32.13 -4.83
N ALA A 384 -17.10 31.22 -5.57
CA ALA A 384 -17.66 30.67 -6.82
C ALA A 384 -18.96 29.90 -6.57
N LEU A 385 -18.97 29.05 -5.55
CA LEU A 385 -20.15 28.25 -5.17
C LEU A 385 -21.27 29.14 -4.64
N ARG A 386 -20.96 30.05 -3.71
CA ARG A 386 -21.93 30.97 -3.09
C ARG A 386 -22.54 31.95 -4.08
N SER A 387 -21.78 32.37 -5.10
CA SER A 387 -22.29 33.22 -6.19
C SER A 387 -23.07 32.46 -7.25
N GLY A 388 -23.08 31.13 -7.21
CA GLY A 388 -23.71 30.28 -8.20
C GLY A 388 -22.96 30.20 -9.53
N ARG A 389 -21.70 30.65 -9.60
CA ARG A 389 -20.84 30.47 -10.79
C ARG A 389 -20.57 28.99 -11.06
N VAL A 390 -20.40 28.21 -9.99
CA VAL A 390 -20.30 26.75 -10.03
C VAL A 390 -21.40 26.18 -9.15
N THR A 391 -22.01 25.08 -9.58
CA THR A 391 -22.98 24.32 -8.78
C THR A 391 -22.41 22.94 -8.53
N ALA A 392 -22.31 22.56 -7.26
CA ALA A 392 -21.82 21.27 -6.82
C ALA A 392 -22.86 20.59 -5.91
N PRO A 393 -22.95 19.25 -5.90
CA PRO A 393 -23.60 18.53 -4.83
C PRO A 393 -22.98 18.92 -3.48
N VAL A 394 -23.83 19.09 -2.45
CA VAL A 394 -23.41 19.45 -1.11
C VAL A 394 -23.93 18.44 -0.10
N ALA A 395 -23.05 18.02 0.81
CA ALA A 395 -23.41 17.30 2.03
C ALA A 395 -23.29 18.25 3.21
N HIS A 396 -24.34 18.32 4.04
CA HIS A 396 -24.33 19.07 5.30
C HIS A 396 -24.15 18.09 6.45
N ILE A 397 -23.12 18.31 7.26
CA ILE A 397 -22.67 17.37 8.29
C ILE A 397 -22.61 18.07 9.64
N VAL A 398 -23.05 17.35 10.68
CA VAL A 398 -23.01 17.80 12.09
C VAL A 398 -22.41 16.66 12.90
N GLU A 399 -21.23 16.89 13.48
CA GLU A 399 -20.48 15.86 14.21
C GLU A 399 -20.07 16.36 15.60
N PRO A 400 -20.10 15.48 16.63
CA PRO A 400 -19.70 15.83 17.98
C PRO A 400 -18.17 15.80 18.16
N ARG A 401 -17.69 16.34 19.29
CA ARG A 401 -16.28 16.23 19.71
C ARG A 401 -15.76 14.81 19.61
N GLY A 402 -14.57 14.65 19.05
CA GLY A 402 -13.85 13.38 19.00
C GLY A 402 -14.33 12.44 17.90
N GLU A 403 -15.36 12.80 17.13
CA GLU A 403 -15.70 12.07 15.91
C GLU A 403 -14.50 12.13 14.96
N LEU A 404 -13.86 10.98 14.73
CA LEU A 404 -12.69 10.82 13.87
C LEU A 404 -13.11 10.16 12.57
N SER A 405 -13.15 10.96 11.50
CA SER A 405 -13.30 10.44 10.14
C SER A 405 -11.99 9.79 9.71
N ASN A 406 -11.98 8.45 9.80
CA ASN A 406 -10.83 7.63 9.46
C ASN A 406 -10.38 7.92 8.02
N THR A 407 -9.07 7.84 7.77
CA THR A 407 -8.52 8.38 6.52
C THR A 407 -9.07 7.69 5.27
N HIS A 408 -9.28 8.49 4.23
CA HIS A 408 -9.81 8.09 2.94
C HIS A 408 -9.42 9.09 1.86
N CYS A 409 -9.96 8.92 0.65
CA CYS A 409 -9.85 9.86 -0.44
C CYS A 409 -11.21 9.96 -1.15
N HIS A 410 -11.31 10.90 -2.09
CA HIS A 410 -12.46 11.07 -3.00
C HIS A 410 -11.97 11.06 -4.45
N ASN A 411 -12.79 10.58 -5.38
CA ASN A 411 -12.39 10.40 -6.79
C ASN A 411 -12.39 11.71 -7.60
N GLY A 412 -12.69 12.85 -6.96
CA GLY A 412 -12.63 14.19 -7.52
C GLY A 412 -12.38 15.22 -6.42
N ASP A 413 -12.12 16.45 -6.83
CA ASP A 413 -11.87 17.53 -5.88
C ASP A 413 -13.13 17.88 -5.09
N GLU A 414 -12.93 18.19 -3.81
CA GLU A 414 -13.97 18.67 -2.91
C GLU A 414 -13.57 19.99 -2.23
N LEU A 415 -14.55 20.72 -1.75
CA LEU A 415 -14.35 21.86 -0.85
C LEU A 415 -14.98 21.53 0.50
N CYS A 416 -14.17 21.49 1.55
CA CYS A 416 -14.65 21.47 2.92
C CYS A 416 -14.83 22.91 3.42
N HIS A 417 -15.99 23.23 3.98
CA HIS A 417 -16.30 24.54 4.56
C HIS A 417 -16.88 24.40 5.97
N ILE A 418 -16.25 25.04 6.95
CA ILE A 418 -16.72 25.03 8.34
C ILE A 418 -17.75 26.14 8.54
N VAL A 419 -18.98 25.77 8.89
CA VAL A 419 -20.05 26.71 9.24
C VAL A 419 -19.88 27.17 10.69
N SER A 420 -19.65 26.22 11.61
CA SER A 420 -19.37 26.50 13.01
C SER A 420 -18.55 25.39 13.67
N GLY A 421 -17.85 25.71 14.75
CA GLY A 421 -16.98 24.76 15.46
C GLY A 421 -15.55 24.78 14.93
N THR A 422 -14.78 23.75 15.30
CA THR A 422 -13.35 23.62 15.03
C THR A 422 -13.06 22.18 14.59
N MET A 423 -12.42 22.03 13.44
CA MET A 423 -12.00 20.76 12.86
C MET A 423 -10.48 20.74 12.70
N LYS A 424 -9.85 19.64 13.11
CA LYS A 424 -8.47 19.33 12.71
C LYS A 424 -8.52 18.45 11.47
N PHE A 425 -8.20 19.04 10.33
CA PHE A 425 -8.10 18.36 9.04
C PHE A 425 -6.70 17.78 8.86
N VAL A 426 -6.59 16.47 8.67
CA VAL A 426 -5.32 15.73 8.57
C VAL A 426 -5.05 15.33 7.13
N SER A 427 -3.93 15.77 6.58
CA SER A 427 -3.51 15.53 5.19
C SER A 427 -2.37 14.51 5.05
N GLY A 428 -1.89 13.95 6.16
CA GLY A 428 -0.83 12.95 6.20
C GLY A 428 -0.21 12.85 7.59
N PHE A 429 0.75 11.94 7.77
CA PHE A 429 1.45 11.81 9.05
C PHE A 429 2.15 13.11 9.42
N ASP A 430 1.88 13.63 10.63
CA ASP A 430 2.32 14.95 11.10
C ASP A 430 1.98 16.14 10.17
N SER A 431 0.93 16.03 9.36
CA SER A 431 0.45 17.10 8.49
C SER A 431 -1.04 17.37 8.73
N HIS A 432 -1.35 18.58 9.23
CA HIS A 432 -2.74 18.98 9.49
C HIS A 432 -2.93 20.49 9.38
N GLN A 433 -4.19 20.91 9.24
CA GLN A 433 -4.65 22.30 9.38
C GLN A 433 -5.79 22.35 10.38
N ILE A 434 -5.82 23.40 11.21
CA ILE A 434 -6.98 23.71 12.05
C ILE A 434 -7.92 24.61 11.25
N LEU A 435 -9.18 24.21 11.13
CA LEU A 435 -10.22 24.92 10.38
C LEU A 435 -11.29 25.41 11.37
N GLU A 436 -11.45 26.72 11.44
CA GLU A 436 -12.42 27.40 12.30
C GLU A 436 -13.66 27.83 11.51
N ALA A 437 -14.70 28.30 12.22
CA ALA A 437 -15.90 28.85 11.61
C ALA A 437 -15.61 29.91 10.53
N GLY A 438 -16.17 29.69 9.33
CA GLY A 438 -15.97 30.54 8.15
C GLY A 438 -14.78 30.13 7.28
N GLU A 439 -13.89 29.28 7.78
CA GLU A 439 -12.74 28.76 7.03
C GLU A 439 -13.09 27.44 6.33
N GLY A 440 -12.09 26.84 5.71
CA GLY A 440 -12.19 25.56 5.06
C GLY A 440 -10.91 25.22 4.30
N THR A 441 -10.95 24.16 3.50
CA THR A 441 -9.85 23.77 2.62
C THR A 441 -10.40 23.17 1.35
N VAL A 442 -9.70 23.40 0.23
CA VAL A 442 -9.83 22.52 -0.94
C VAL A 442 -9.30 21.14 -0.54
N ILE A 443 -9.83 20.07 -1.13
CA ILE A 443 -9.37 18.69 -0.97
C ILE A 443 -9.17 18.15 -2.39
N SER A 444 -7.93 17.83 -2.76
CA SER A 444 -7.65 17.29 -4.09
C SER A 444 -8.07 15.84 -4.22
N GLY A 445 -8.59 15.49 -5.39
CA GLY A 445 -8.94 14.11 -5.74
C GLY A 445 -7.78 13.14 -5.48
N ASN A 446 -8.12 11.95 -5.00
CA ASN A 446 -7.21 10.83 -4.73
C ASN A 446 -6.10 11.13 -3.71
N ARG A 447 -6.19 12.21 -2.93
CA ARG A 447 -5.26 12.48 -1.81
C ARG A 447 -5.80 11.91 -0.50
N LEU A 448 -4.94 11.18 0.20
CA LEU A 448 -5.29 10.58 1.49
C LEU A 448 -5.43 11.68 2.54
N HIS A 449 -6.57 11.72 3.23
CA HIS A 449 -6.86 12.68 4.28
C HIS A 449 -7.91 12.12 5.27
N GLY A 450 -8.08 12.80 6.39
CA GLY A 450 -9.14 12.55 7.37
C GLY A 450 -9.42 13.80 8.19
N ALA A 451 -10.34 13.71 9.15
CA ALA A 451 -10.62 14.82 10.07
C ALA A 451 -10.98 14.32 11.47
N ILE A 452 -10.73 15.16 12.48
CA ILE A 452 -11.26 14.98 13.83
C ILE A 452 -11.87 16.29 14.34
N ILE A 453 -13.00 16.19 15.03
CA ILE A 453 -13.70 17.33 15.60
C ILE A 453 -13.08 17.71 16.97
N GLU A 454 -12.59 18.95 17.08
CA GLU A 454 -11.96 19.47 18.31
C GLU A 454 -12.88 20.37 19.14
N SER A 455 -13.96 20.89 18.57
CA SER A 455 -15.01 21.60 19.32
C SER A 455 -16.05 20.62 19.89
N GLU A 456 -16.98 21.11 20.73
CA GLU A 456 -18.09 20.26 21.26
C GLU A 456 -18.96 19.68 20.14
N GLU A 457 -19.18 20.49 19.11
CA GLU A 457 -19.92 20.17 17.89
C GLU A 457 -19.26 20.96 16.75
N CYS A 458 -19.19 20.37 15.56
CA CYS A 458 -18.80 21.06 14.34
C CYS A 458 -19.88 20.85 13.27
N VAL A 459 -20.28 21.95 12.64
CA VAL A 459 -21.19 21.97 11.50
C VAL A 459 -20.37 22.38 10.30
N TYR A 460 -20.35 21.53 9.27
CA TYR A 460 -19.56 21.77 8.07
C TYR A 460 -20.26 21.24 6.81
N GLU A 461 -19.75 21.68 5.67
CA GLU A 461 -20.25 21.32 4.35
C GLU A 461 -19.13 20.75 3.50
N ILE A 462 -19.44 19.68 2.77
CA ILE A 462 -18.56 19.12 1.74
C ILE A 462 -19.22 19.34 0.39
N HIS A 463 -18.54 20.05 -0.50
CA HIS A 463 -19.00 20.34 -1.86
C HIS A 463 -18.17 19.55 -2.86
N SER A 464 -18.78 18.60 -3.57
CA SER A 464 -18.08 17.79 -4.57
C SER A 464 -17.93 18.57 -5.89
N VAL A 465 -16.89 19.40 -5.99
CA VAL A 465 -16.65 20.32 -7.11
C VAL A 465 -16.05 19.63 -8.34
N GLY A 466 -15.49 18.43 -8.17
CA GLY A 466 -14.89 17.60 -9.21
C GLY A 466 -13.52 18.13 -9.65
N ASP A 467 -13.47 19.36 -10.14
CA ASP A 467 -12.25 20.07 -10.53
C ASP A 467 -12.34 21.50 -9.99
N HIS A 468 -11.55 21.79 -8.95
CA HIS A 468 -11.61 23.08 -8.25
C HIS A 468 -11.09 24.24 -9.10
N GLU A 469 -10.31 24.00 -10.15
CA GLU A 469 -9.78 25.07 -11.01
C GLU A 469 -10.91 25.80 -11.75
N LYS A 470 -12.01 25.10 -12.07
CA LYS A 470 -13.22 25.69 -12.68
C LYS A 470 -13.90 26.74 -11.79
N CYS A 471 -13.66 26.69 -10.48
CA CYS A 471 -14.16 27.70 -9.54
C CYS A 471 -13.31 28.99 -9.56
N LEU A 472 -12.07 28.90 -10.02
CA LEU A 472 -11.11 30.00 -10.07
C LEU A 472 -11.20 30.81 -11.38
N SER A 473 -11.78 30.23 -12.43
CA SER A 473 -11.92 30.85 -13.76
C SER A 473 -13.03 31.90 -13.88
#